data_AF-A0A7M1UQ41-F1
#
_entry.id   AF-A0A7M1UQ41-F1
#
_cell.length_a   1.000
_cell.length_b   1.000
_cell.length_c   1.000
_cell.angle_alpha   90.00
_cell.angle_beta   90.00
_cell.angle_gamma   90.00
#
_symmetry.space_group_name_H-M   'P 1'
#
loop_
_entity.id
_entity.type
_entity.pdbx_description
1 polymer ?
#
loop_
_entity_poly.entity_id
_entity_poly.type
_entity_poly.pdbx_seq_one_letter_code
_entity_poly.pdbx_strand_id
1 'polypeptide(L)'
;MLKSFLLLLSYISIMINSFELYSALIFSSIIIMLAGKAYKIFLESIGVYGPPALLIYLVNLAFNTISSRTFDLLLYGYTVFIGMVMIVSTTPRKQFLRVLEKIRLDVVFFMTLSILEEFDEMVNSKKARGWDAGLNILKYYVIIVDAIKLSIVRLKNVEESLLARGVEKF
;
A
#
# COMPACT_ATOMS: atom_id res chain seq x y z
N MET A 1 0.40 21.61 -11.78
CA MET A 1 1.43 22.43 -11.10
C MET A 1 1.59 22.06 -9.63
N LEU A 2 0.56 22.16 -8.78
CA LEU A 2 0.69 21.89 -7.33
C LEU A 2 1.21 20.48 -6.99
N LYS A 3 0.73 19.45 -7.69
CA LYS A 3 1.16 18.05 -7.50
C LYS A 3 2.65 17.83 -7.82
N SER A 4 3.15 18.44 -8.89
CA SER A 4 4.55 18.34 -9.32
C SER A 4 5.48 19.09 -8.35
N PHE A 5 5.02 20.21 -7.80
CA PHE A 5 5.74 20.99 -6.80
C PHE A 5 5.90 20.22 -5.46
N LEU A 6 4.86 19.50 -5.03
CA LEU A 6 4.92 18.63 -3.83
C LEU A 6 5.85 17.44 -4.00
N LEU A 7 5.86 16.83 -5.19
CA LEU A 7 6.82 15.75 -5.50
C LEU A 7 8.26 16.28 -5.41
N LEU A 8 8.52 17.47 -5.94
CA LEU A 8 9.83 18.11 -5.86
C LEU A 8 10.22 18.43 -4.41
N LEU A 9 9.30 18.99 -3.62
CA LEU A 9 9.50 19.26 -2.19
C LEU A 9 9.74 17.98 -1.38
N SER A 10 9.00 16.91 -1.66
CA SER A 10 9.20 15.61 -1.01
C SER A 10 10.57 15.00 -1.35
N TYR A 11 11.02 15.14 -2.60
CA TYR A 11 12.35 14.70 -3.04
C TYR A 11 13.48 15.50 -2.37
N ILE A 12 13.34 16.82 -2.26
CA ILE A 12 14.30 17.69 -1.57
C ILE A 12 14.33 17.37 -0.06
N SER A 13 13.19 17.05 0.54
CA SER A 13 13.11 16.68 1.95
C SER A 13 13.83 15.37 2.27
N ILE A 14 13.77 14.39 1.35
CA ILE A 14 14.53 13.14 1.45
C ILE A 14 16.05 13.40 1.47
N MET A 15 16.51 14.41 0.72
CA MET A 15 17.94 14.74 0.60
C MET A 15 18.48 15.56 1.78
N ILE A 16 17.66 16.43 2.37
CA ILE A 16 18.09 17.37 3.41
C ILE A 16 17.90 16.81 4.82
N ASN A 17 16.99 15.83 5.00
CA ASN A 17 16.71 15.15 6.27
C ASN A 17 16.54 16.10 7.46
N SER A 18 15.81 17.20 7.25
CA SER A 18 15.58 18.24 8.26
C SER A 18 14.13 18.26 8.73
N PHE A 19 13.95 18.27 10.05
CA PHE A 19 12.68 18.38 10.76
C PHE A 19 11.73 19.47 10.22
N GLU A 20 12.27 20.66 9.94
CA GLU A 20 11.52 21.84 9.46
C GLU A 20 10.85 21.59 8.11
N LEU A 21 11.48 20.76 7.27
CA LEU A 21 11.00 20.44 5.92
C LEU A 21 9.94 19.32 5.97
N TYR A 22 10.12 18.33 6.85
CA TYR A 22 9.10 17.30 7.09
C TYR A 22 7.83 17.88 7.72
N SER A 23 7.97 18.77 8.70
CA SER A 23 6.84 19.47 9.29
C SER A 23 6.11 20.36 8.27
N ALA A 24 6.85 21.12 7.44
CA ALA A 24 6.24 21.89 6.34
C ALA A 24 5.50 21.02 5.32
N LEU A 25 5.99 19.82 5.02
CA LEU A 25 5.31 18.84 4.15
C LEU A 25 4.03 18.28 4.79
N ILE A 26 4.04 18.00 6.09
CA ILE A 26 2.85 17.57 6.83
C ILE A 26 1.80 18.70 6.85
N PHE A 27 2.21 19.93 7.16
CA PHE A 27 1.28 21.06 7.16
C PHE A 27 0.72 21.35 5.76
N SER A 28 1.54 21.30 4.70
CA SER A 28 1.06 21.51 3.34
C SER A 28 0.12 20.38 2.86
N SER A 29 0.42 19.13 3.20
CA SER A 29 -0.48 18.00 2.92
C SER A 29 -1.81 18.11 3.67
N ILE A 30 -1.80 18.53 4.94
CA ILE A 30 -3.02 18.84 5.72
C ILE A 30 -3.86 19.92 5.04
N ILE A 31 -3.23 21.04 4.64
CA ILE A 31 -3.93 22.15 3.98
C ILE A 31 -4.59 21.70 2.67
N ILE A 32 -3.89 20.90 1.86
CA ILE A 32 -4.41 20.36 0.61
C ILE A 32 -5.56 19.38 0.85
N MET A 33 -5.46 18.54 1.89
CA MET A 33 -6.50 17.58 2.23
C MET A 33 -7.76 18.26 2.77
N LEU A 34 -7.61 19.33 3.56
CA LEU A 34 -8.70 20.19 4.02
C LEU A 34 -9.36 20.92 2.85
N ALA A 35 -8.58 21.48 1.93
CA ALA A 35 -9.09 22.17 0.74
C ALA A 35 -9.77 21.21 -0.27
N GLY A 36 -9.26 19.97 -0.38
CA GLY A 36 -9.71 18.97 -1.35
C GLY A 36 -10.87 18.08 -0.90
N LYS A 37 -11.53 18.36 0.23
CA LYS A 37 -12.53 17.47 0.88
C LYS A 37 -12.01 16.05 1.14
N ALA A 38 -10.68 15.87 1.20
CA ALA A 38 -9.99 14.61 1.46
C ALA A 38 -9.68 14.41 2.96
N TYR A 39 -10.31 15.20 3.82
CA TYR A 39 -10.13 15.16 5.29
C TYR A 39 -10.32 13.76 5.89
N LYS A 40 -11.24 12.96 5.34
CA LYS A 40 -11.46 11.58 5.78
C LYS A 40 -10.20 10.72 5.61
N ILE A 41 -9.46 10.91 4.52
CA ILE A 41 -8.19 10.20 4.23
C ILE A 41 -7.11 10.62 5.23
N PHE A 42 -7.06 11.92 5.59
CA PHE A 42 -6.14 12.40 6.61
C PHE A 42 -6.41 11.75 7.97
N LEU A 43 -7.66 11.76 8.42
CA LEU A 43 -8.06 11.13 9.68
C LEU A 43 -7.79 9.63 9.71
N GLU A 44 -8.15 8.91 8.64
CA GLU A 44 -7.87 7.48 8.52
C GLU A 44 -6.35 7.21 8.52
N SER A 45 -5.55 8.09 7.91
CA SER A 45 -4.09 7.95 7.92
C SER A 45 -3.49 8.08 9.32
N ILE A 46 -4.02 8.99 10.15
CA ILE A 46 -3.62 9.12 11.56
C ILE A 46 -4.07 7.88 12.35
N GLY A 47 -5.29 7.40 12.12
CA GLY A 47 -5.80 6.20 12.78
C GLY A 47 -4.98 4.95 12.51
N VAL A 48 -4.41 4.82 11.31
CA VAL A 48 -3.60 3.66 10.91
C VAL A 48 -2.12 3.83 11.29
N TYR A 49 -1.52 5.01 11.07
CA TYR A 49 -0.09 5.24 11.31
C TYR A 49 0.22 5.69 12.73
N GLY A 50 -0.69 6.41 13.38
CA GLY A 50 -0.54 6.95 14.73
C GLY A 50 -0.25 5.88 15.78
N PRO A 51 -1.04 4.80 15.89
CA PRO A 51 -0.81 3.75 16.87
C PRO A 51 0.58 3.08 16.78
N PRO A 52 1.05 2.61 15.60
CA PRO A 52 2.40 2.05 15.50
C PRO A 52 3.49 3.09 15.74
N ALA A 53 3.32 4.35 15.30
CA ALA A 53 4.28 5.42 15.59
C ALA A 53 4.39 5.73 17.10
N LEU A 54 3.25 5.75 17.81
CA LEU A 54 3.19 5.91 19.26
C LEU A 54 3.87 4.74 19.98
N LEU A 55 3.64 3.51 19.54
CA LEU A 55 4.32 2.34 20.10
C LEU A 55 5.83 2.42 19.93
N ILE A 56 6.31 2.77 18.73
CA ILE A 56 7.75 2.95 18.48
C ILE A 56 8.32 4.05 19.38
N TYR A 57 7.60 5.16 19.55
CA TYR A 57 8.02 6.25 20.43
C TYR A 57 8.10 5.81 21.90
N LEU A 58 7.06 5.13 22.41
CA LEU A 58 6.99 4.64 23.78
C LEU A 58 8.05 3.57 24.07
N VAL A 59 8.32 2.67 23.11
CA VAL A 59 9.40 1.69 23.21
C VAL A 59 10.74 2.40 23.32
N ASN A 60 11.02 3.38 22.46
CA ASN A 60 12.25 4.16 22.55
C ASN A 60 12.36 4.95 23.86
N LEU A 61 11.22 5.42 24.42
CA LEU A 61 11.17 6.05 25.73
C LEU A 61 11.56 5.08 26.85
N ALA A 62 11.01 3.86 26.82
CA ALA A 62 11.29 2.83 27.82
C ALA A 62 12.75 2.35 27.79
N PHE A 63 13.39 2.33 26.62
CA PHE A 63 14.80 1.97 26.46
C PHE A 63 15.75 3.17 26.51
N ASN A 64 15.24 4.38 26.77
CA ASN A 64 15.99 5.63 26.82
C ASN A 64 16.83 5.90 25.54
N THR A 65 16.36 5.41 24.40
CA THR A 65 16.97 5.56 23.06
C THR A 65 16.33 6.68 22.26
N ILE A 66 15.58 7.58 22.91
CA ILE A 66 15.00 8.75 22.27
C ILE A 66 16.12 9.66 21.80
N SER A 67 16.24 9.77 20.49
CA SER A 67 17.07 10.78 19.83
C SER A 67 16.19 11.62 18.91
N SER A 68 16.63 12.84 18.59
CA SER A 68 15.98 13.67 17.56
C SER A 68 15.78 12.90 16.25
N ARG A 69 16.74 12.04 15.91
CA ARG A 69 16.69 11.15 14.74
C ARG A 69 15.51 10.18 14.75
N THR A 70 15.11 9.68 15.93
CA THR A 70 13.93 8.79 16.06
C THR A 70 12.65 9.55 15.69
N PHE A 71 12.55 10.82 16.09
CA PHE A 71 11.42 11.67 15.76
C PHE A 71 11.38 12.02 14.27
N ASP A 72 12.53 12.36 13.68
CA ASP A 72 12.66 12.64 12.25
C ASP A 72 12.30 11.43 11.38
N LEU A 73 12.69 10.22 11.79
CA LEU A 73 12.33 8.97 11.10
C LEU A 73 10.82 8.71 11.12
N LEU A 74 10.15 8.97 12.24
CA LEU A 74 8.70 8.81 12.38
C LEU A 74 7.94 9.85 11.54
N LEU A 75 8.38 11.10 11.56
CA LEU A 75 7.84 12.14 10.69
C LEU A 75 8.03 11.80 9.21
N TYR A 76 9.24 11.38 8.84
CA TYR A 76 9.56 10.97 7.48
C TYR A 76 8.65 9.83 7.02
N GLY A 77 8.55 8.77 7.83
CA GLY A 77 7.68 7.62 7.54
C GLY A 77 6.23 8.03 7.36
N TYR A 78 5.74 8.97 8.17
CA TYR A 78 4.39 9.51 8.01
C TYR A 78 4.21 10.29 6.70
N THR A 79 5.16 11.14 6.32
CA THR A 79 5.12 11.86 5.03
C THR A 79 5.11 10.93 3.83
N VAL A 80 5.89 9.86 3.86
CA VAL A 80 5.90 8.86 2.79
C VAL A 80 4.56 8.12 2.74
N PHE A 81 4.05 7.71 3.90
CA PHE A 81 2.78 7.01 4.03
C PHE A 81 1.61 7.84 3.47
N ILE A 82 1.47 9.09 3.92
CA ILE A 82 0.38 9.97 3.44
C ILE A 82 0.54 10.33 1.96
N GLY A 83 1.78 10.46 1.48
CA GLY A 83 2.09 10.66 0.06
C GLY A 83 1.60 9.49 -0.80
N MET A 84 1.89 8.25 -0.39
CA MET A 84 1.41 7.05 -1.07
C MET A 84 -0.12 6.96 -1.05
N VAL A 85 -0.74 7.18 0.10
CA VAL A 85 -2.21 7.15 0.23
C VAL A 85 -2.84 8.20 -0.68
N MET A 86 -2.31 9.43 -0.74
CA MET A 86 -2.80 10.44 -1.66
C MET A 86 -2.67 10.05 -3.12
N ILE A 87 -1.55 9.44 -3.52
CA ILE A 87 -1.37 8.96 -4.90
C ILE A 87 -2.43 7.91 -5.23
N VAL A 88 -2.61 6.91 -4.36
CA VAL A 88 -3.58 5.83 -4.57
C VAL A 88 -5.02 6.36 -4.60
N SER A 89 -5.38 7.25 -3.67
CA SER A 89 -6.75 7.75 -3.54
C SER A 89 -7.13 8.81 -4.58
N THR A 90 -6.17 9.59 -5.10
CA THR A 90 -6.47 10.69 -6.05
C THR A 90 -6.17 10.35 -7.51
N THR A 91 -5.53 9.21 -7.78
CA THR A 91 -5.19 8.79 -9.14
C THR A 91 -6.27 7.84 -9.68
N PRO A 92 -6.92 8.16 -10.81
CA PRO A 92 -7.84 7.22 -11.45
C PRO A 92 -7.14 5.91 -11.81
N ARG A 93 -7.79 4.77 -11.59
CA ARG A 93 -7.23 3.42 -11.88
C ARG A 93 -6.63 3.30 -13.28
N LYS A 94 -7.25 3.92 -14.29
CA LYS A 94 -6.75 3.95 -15.67
C LYS A 94 -5.40 4.66 -15.81
N GLN A 95 -5.15 5.73 -15.04
CA GLN A 95 -3.86 6.43 -15.07
C GLN A 95 -2.78 5.63 -14.33
N PHE A 96 -3.14 4.96 -13.25
CA PHE A 96 -2.23 4.06 -12.53
C PHE A 96 -1.77 2.89 -13.40
N LEU A 97 -2.70 2.26 -14.12
CA LEU A 97 -2.42 1.18 -15.07
C LEU A 97 -1.44 1.61 -16.18
N ARG A 98 -1.61 2.80 -16.77
CA ARG A 98 -0.66 3.32 -17.79
C ARG A 98 0.75 3.51 -17.25
N VAL A 99 0.90 3.83 -15.96
CA VAL A 99 2.22 3.93 -15.34
C VAL A 99 2.82 2.53 -15.14
N LEU A 100 2.01 1.55 -14.74
CA LEU A 100 2.45 0.15 -14.61
C LEU A 100 2.82 -0.49 -15.96
N GLU A 101 2.09 -0.18 -17.03
CA GLU A 101 2.40 -0.61 -18.41
C GLU A 101 3.81 -0.19 -18.83
N LYS A 102 4.26 1.02 -18.45
CA LYS A 102 5.62 1.51 -18.76
C LYS A 102 6.72 0.66 -18.11
N ILE A 103 6.42 -0.04 -17.02
CA ILE A 103 7.35 -0.88 -16.26
C ILE A 103 7.05 -2.38 -16.50
N ARG A 104 6.13 -2.71 -17.42
CA ARG A 104 5.66 -4.09 -17.71
C ARG A 104 5.09 -4.81 -16.47
N LEU A 105 4.51 -4.07 -15.53
CA LEU A 105 3.85 -4.59 -14.33
C LEU A 105 2.32 -4.64 -14.46
N ASP A 106 1.80 -4.25 -15.61
CA ASP A 106 0.39 -4.33 -15.96
C ASP A 106 -0.14 -5.78 -15.88
N VAL A 107 0.59 -6.74 -16.45
CA VAL A 107 0.20 -8.17 -16.42
C VAL A 107 0.12 -8.69 -14.99
N VAL A 108 1.11 -8.34 -14.16
CA VAL A 108 1.15 -8.73 -12.74
C VAL A 108 -0.04 -8.16 -12.01
N PHE A 109 -0.34 -6.87 -12.21
CA PHE A 109 -1.47 -6.21 -11.56
C PHE A 109 -2.82 -6.82 -11.95
N PHE A 110 -3.03 -7.13 -13.24
CA PHE A 110 -4.25 -7.80 -13.70
C PHE A 110 -4.37 -9.23 -13.14
N MET A 111 -3.26 -9.98 -13.08
CA MET A 111 -3.25 -11.31 -12.47
C MET A 111 -3.60 -11.25 -10.98
N THR A 112 -2.99 -10.33 -10.23
CA THR A 112 -3.27 -10.17 -8.79
C THR A 112 -4.74 -9.85 -8.54
N LEU A 113 -5.33 -8.97 -9.35
CA LEU A 113 -6.76 -8.65 -9.24
C LEU A 113 -7.66 -9.85 -9.55
N SER A 114 -7.40 -10.57 -10.65
CA SER A 114 -8.15 -11.78 -11.02
C SER A 114 -8.07 -12.83 -9.92
N ILE A 115 -6.88 -13.03 -9.32
CA ILE A 115 -6.69 -13.97 -8.22
C ILE A 115 -7.45 -13.50 -6.98
N LEU A 116 -7.45 -12.21 -6.66
CA LEU A 116 -8.19 -11.67 -5.52
C LEU A 116 -9.70 -11.85 -5.66
N GLU A 117 -10.25 -11.65 -6.86
CA GLU A 117 -11.67 -11.87 -7.15
C GLU A 117 -12.05 -13.35 -7.00
N GLU A 118 -11.30 -14.26 -7.63
CA GLU A 118 -11.53 -15.71 -7.51
C GLU A 118 -11.32 -16.20 -6.05
N PHE A 119 -10.39 -15.58 -5.33
CA PHE A 119 -10.15 -15.87 -3.92
C PHE A 119 -11.32 -15.43 -3.03
N ASP A 120 -11.92 -14.26 -3.29
CA ASP A 120 -13.12 -13.81 -2.57
C ASP A 120 -14.29 -14.76 -2.83
N GLU A 121 -14.52 -15.18 -4.07
CA GLU A 121 -15.52 -16.18 -4.42
C GLU A 121 -15.29 -17.51 -3.69
N MET A 122 -14.04 -17.98 -3.64
CA MET A 122 -13.67 -19.19 -2.91
C MET A 122 -13.97 -19.07 -1.42
N VAL A 123 -13.57 -17.95 -0.80
CA VAL A 123 -13.81 -17.70 0.63
C VAL A 123 -15.31 -17.63 0.91
N ASN A 124 -16.09 -16.94 0.08
CA ASN A 124 -17.55 -16.84 0.21
C ASN A 124 -18.22 -18.20 0.03
N SER A 125 -17.75 -19.02 -0.92
CA SER A 125 -18.22 -20.40 -1.11
C SER A 125 -17.92 -21.31 0.10
N LYS A 126 -16.80 -21.09 0.78
CA LYS A 126 -16.48 -21.81 2.02
C LYS A 126 -17.36 -21.35 3.18
N LYS A 127 -17.54 -20.04 3.35
CA LYS A 127 -18.45 -19.48 4.36
C LYS A 127 -19.88 -20.01 4.19
N ALA A 128 -20.38 -20.09 2.96
CA ALA A 128 -21.69 -20.66 2.65
C ALA A 128 -21.81 -22.15 3.04
N ARG A 129 -20.70 -22.88 3.07
CA ARG A 129 -20.61 -24.29 3.52
C ARG A 129 -20.37 -24.42 5.04
N GLY A 130 -20.54 -23.35 5.81
CA GLY A 130 -20.38 -23.34 7.27
C GLY A 130 -18.93 -23.21 7.73
N TRP A 131 -18.00 -22.84 6.85
CA TRP A 131 -16.63 -22.56 7.26
C TRP A 131 -16.54 -21.18 7.92
N ASP A 132 -16.17 -21.14 9.20
CA ASP A 132 -15.84 -19.93 9.94
C ASP A 132 -14.44 -20.06 10.56
N ALA A 133 -13.57 -19.09 10.27
CA ALA A 133 -12.21 -19.07 10.79
C ALA A 133 -12.13 -18.66 12.27
N GLY A 134 -13.03 -17.79 12.74
CA GLY A 134 -12.89 -17.15 14.04
C GLY A 134 -11.45 -16.68 14.30
N LEU A 135 -10.87 -17.11 15.43
CA LEU A 135 -9.47 -16.84 15.82
C LEU A 135 -8.51 -18.03 15.57
N ASN A 136 -8.95 -19.09 14.89
CA ASN A 136 -8.13 -20.29 14.73
C ASN A 136 -7.14 -20.14 13.56
N ILE A 137 -5.86 -19.93 13.89
CA ILE A 137 -4.77 -19.71 12.91
C ILE A 137 -4.63 -20.86 11.89
N LEU A 138 -4.94 -22.10 12.29
CA LEU A 138 -4.84 -23.27 11.40
C LEU A 138 -5.90 -23.22 10.29
N LYS A 139 -7.06 -22.64 10.54
CA LYS A 139 -8.09 -22.45 9.51
C LYS A 139 -7.67 -21.40 8.48
N TYR A 140 -6.94 -20.36 8.90
CA TYR A 140 -6.34 -19.38 7.98
C TYR A 140 -5.25 -20.02 7.11
N TYR A 141 -4.46 -20.94 7.65
CA TYR A 141 -3.46 -21.67 6.87
C TYR A 141 -4.07 -22.42 5.68
N VAL A 142 -5.22 -23.10 5.89
CA VAL A 142 -5.93 -23.79 4.80
C VAL A 142 -6.32 -22.83 3.67
N ILE A 143 -6.79 -21.63 4.02
CA ILE A 143 -7.12 -20.61 3.01
C ILE A 143 -5.86 -20.15 2.26
N ILE A 144 -4.76 -19.89 2.98
CA ILE A 144 -3.50 -19.43 2.38
C ILE A 144 -2.99 -20.48 1.38
N VAL A 145 -3.01 -21.76 1.76
CA VAL A 145 -2.62 -22.86 0.87
C VAL A 145 -3.49 -22.90 -0.39
N ASP A 146 -4.81 -22.71 -0.25
CA ASP A 146 -5.71 -22.71 -1.40
C ASP A 146 -5.51 -21.46 -2.28
N ALA A 147 -5.18 -20.30 -1.69
CA ALA A 147 -4.80 -19.09 -2.43
C ALA A 147 -3.54 -19.33 -3.28
N ILE A 148 -2.55 -20.01 -2.71
CA ILE A 148 -1.30 -20.35 -3.41
C ILE A 148 -1.60 -21.29 -4.58
N LYS A 149 -2.42 -22.33 -4.36
CA LYS A 149 -2.83 -23.26 -5.43
C LYS A 149 -3.55 -22.53 -6.56
N LEU A 150 -4.49 -21.66 -6.23
CA LEU A 150 -5.22 -20.85 -7.20
C LEU A 150 -4.28 -19.97 -8.02
N SER A 151 -3.33 -19.32 -7.36
CA SER A 151 -2.31 -18.49 -7.99
C SER A 151 -1.44 -19.29 -8.97
N ILE A 152 -1.00 -20.48 -8.58
CA ILE A 152 -0.19 -21.38 -9.44
C ILE A 152 -0.98 -21.78 -10.69
N VAL A 153 -2.24 -22.19 -10.54
CA VAL A 153 -3.09 -22.56 -11.67
C VAL A 153 -3.28 -21.38 -12.62
N ARG A 154 -3.51 -20.18 -12.08
CA ARG A 154 -3.69 -18.98 -12.90
C ARG A 154 -2.42 -18.61 -13.66
N LEU A 155 -1.26 -18.71 -13.00
CA LEU A 155 0.03 -18.46 -13.64
C LEU A 155 0.26 -19.41 -14.81
N LYS A 156 -0.04 -20.70 -14.61
CA LYS A 156 0.06 -21.72 -15.66
C LYS A 156 -0.87 -21.43 -16.84
N ASN A 157 -2.13 -21.05 -16.57
CA ASN A 157 -3.08 -20.71 -17.63
C ASN A 157 -2.65 -19.48 -18.43
N VAL A 158 -2.08 -18.47 -17.77
CA VAL A 158 -1.55 -17.28 -18.42
C VAL A 158 -0.32 -17.63 -19.26
N GLU A 159 0.59 -18.43 -18.73
CA GLU A 159 1.75 -18.94 -19.45
C GLU A 159 1.35 -19.71 -20.71
N GLU A 160 0.41 -20.65 -20.60
CA GLU A 160 -0.14 -21.40 -21.73
C GLU A 160 -0.81 -20.48 -22.77
N SER A 161 -1.55 -19.47 -22.32
CA SER A 161 -2.18 -18.48 -23.22
C SER A 161 -1.16 -17.58 -23.92
N LEU A 162 -0.08 -17.20 -23.25
CA LEU A 162 1.01 -16.41 -23.83
C LEU A 162 1.80 -17.23 -24.85
N LEU A 163 2.11 -18.49 -24.53
CA LEU A 163 2.72 -19.44 -25.46
C LEU A 163 1.86 -19.64 -26.71
N ALA A 164 0.55 -19.81 -26.53
CA ALA A 164 -0.41 -19.94 -27.64
C ALA A 164 -0.49 -18.69 -28.53
N ARG A 165 -0.13 -17.51 -27.99
CA ARG A 165 -0.03 -16.24 -28.71
C ARG A 165 1.35 -16.00 -29.35
N GLY A 166 2.25 -16.97 -29.29
CA GLY A 166 3.59 -16.88 -29.88
C GLY A 166 4.58 -16.05 -29.05
N VAL A 167 4.29 -15.81 -27.77
CA VAL A 167 5.27 -15.20 -26.86
C VAL A 167 6.26 -16.28 -26.45
N GLU A 168 7.47 -16.23 -27.00
CA GLU A 168 8.53 -17.19 -26.69
C GLU A 168 9.01 -17.03 -25.24
N LYS A 169 9.28 -18.16 -24.58
CA LYS A 169 9.96 -18.18 -23.28
C LYS A 169 11.38 -17.68 -23.47
N PHE A 170 11.70 -16.51 -22.90
CA PHE A 170 13.08 -16.10 -22.66
C PHE A 170 13.66 -16.84 -21.45
#